data_AF-A0A7H4LSS7-F1
#
_entry.id   AF-A0A7H4LSS7-F1
#
_cell.length_a   1.000
_cell.length_b   1.000
_cell.length_c   1.000
_cell.angle_alpha   90.00
_cell.angle_beta   90.00
_cell.angle_gamma   90.00
#
_symmetry.space_group_name_H-M   'P 1'
#
loop_
_entity.id
_entity.type
_entity.pdbx_description
1 polymer ?
#
loop_
_entity_poly.entity_id
_entity_poly.type
_entity_poly.pdbx_seq_one_letter_code
_entity_poly.pdbx_strand_id
1 'polypeptide(L)'
;MAIQRPTAEQLQELAGRLHISLTTAQAEEYLAVMQANFDAYDLIDSLPDDIPEVRYPRTAGYRPTGEENPLNAWYYKTEVKGAATGALAGRTIALKDNVSLAGVPMMNGASTLEGFVPSYDATVATRLLDAGATILGKATCEHFCLSGGSHTSDPAPVHNPHRHGYSSGGSSSGSAALVAAGEVDMAIAAIRAVPSVSLPPSVVPTA
;
A
#
# COMPACT_ATOMS: atom_id res chain seq x y z
N MET A 1 -1.98 -4.73 20.05
CA MET A 1 -2.59 -3.53 20.66
C MET A 1 -3.81 -3.99 21.44
N ALA A 2 -3.75 -3.93 22.79
CA ALA A 2 -4.79 -4.46 23.68
C ALA A 2 -6.20 -4.08 23.21
N ILE A 3 -7.09 -5.07 23.13
CA ILE A 3 -8.48 -4.82 22.74
C ILE A 3 -9.12 -3.86 23.72
N GLN A 4 -9.70 -2.79 23.20
CA GLN A 4 -10.53 -1.91 23.99
C GLN A 4 -11.81 -2.66 24.38
N ARG A 5 -11.94 -2.97 25.66
CA ARG A 5 -13.12 -3.65 26.21
C ARG A 5 -14.36 -2.76 26.02
N PRO A 6 -15.43 -3.27 25.37
CA PRO A 6 -16.63 -2.49 25.14
C PRO A 6 -17.40 -2.26 26.45
N THR A 7 -18.06 -1.12 26.56
CA THR A 7 -19.00 -0.87 27.66
C THR A 7 -20.32 -1.62 27.44
N ALA A 8 -21.11 -1.80 28.51
CA ALA A 8 -22.44 -2.40 28.40
C ALA A 8 -23.34 -1.63 27.41
N GLU A 9 -23.25 -0.29 27.41
CA GLU A 9 -23.97 0.57 26.47
C GLU A 9 -23.56 0.31 25.01
N GLN A 10 -22.25 0.22 24.74
CA GLN A 10 -21.74 -0.12 23.40
C GLN A 10 -22.19 -1.51 22.95
N LEU A 11 -22.24 -2.47 23.88
CA LEU A 11 -22.74 -3.81 23.59
C LEU A 11 -24.25 -3.79 23.29
N GLN A 12 -25.05 -3.00 24.01
CA GLN A 12 -26.48 -2.83 23.71
C GLN A 12 -26.70 -2.17 22.34
N GLU A 13 -25.89 -1.16 22.00
CA GLU A 13 -25.95 -0.51 20.68
C GLU A 13 -25.61 -1.52 19.56
N LEU A 14 -24.55 -2.31 19.73
CA LEU A 14 -24.18 -3.37 18.79
C LEU A 14 -25.26 -4.43 18.66
N ALA A 15 -25.85 -4.88 19.77
CA ALA A 15 -26.96 -5.82 19.76
C ALA A 15 -28.17 -5.25 19.01
N GLY A 16 -28.50 -3.97 19.22
CA GLY A 16 -29.57 -3.29 18.51
C GLY A 16 -29.36 -3.25 16.99
N ARG A 17 -28.12 -3.01 16.54
CA ARG A 17 -27.74 -3.08 15.11
C ARG A 17 -27.89 -4.48 14.51
N LEU A 18 -27.86 -5.52 15.34
CA LEU A 18 -28.10 -6.92 14.98
C LEU A 18 -29.54 -7.38 15.23
N HIS A 19 -30.44 -6.45 15.58
CA HIS A 19 -31.84 -6.74 15.93
C HIS A 19 -32.00 -7.67 17.15
N ILE A 20 -31.05 -7.61 18.08
CA ILE A 20 -31.08 -8.30 19.37
C ILE A 20 -31.34 -7.28 20.48
N SER A 21 -32.33 -7.54 21.32
CA SER A 21 -32.64 -6.70 22.48
C SER A 21 -31.92 -7.24 23.72
N LEU A 22 -31.01 -6.44 24.29
CA LEU A 22 -30.35 -6.73 25.56
C LEU A 22 -30.70 -5.66 26.60
N THR A 23 -31.09 -6.08 27.80
CA THR A 23 -31.10 -5.20 28.96
C THR A 23 -29.67 -4.91 29.41
N THR A 24 -29.47 -3.86 30.21
CA THR A 24 -28.13 -3.52 30.75
C THR A 24 -27.56 -4.66 31.58
N ALA A 25 -28.39 -5.31 32.39
CA ALA A 25 -27.98 -6.48 33.18
C ALA A 25 -27.53 -7.66 32.27
N GLN A 26 -28.25 -7.94 31.18
CA GLN A 26 -27.86 -8.99 30.23
C GLN A 26 -26.56 -8.62 29.48
N ALA A 27 -26.34 -7.34 29.20
CA ALA A 27 -25.10 -6.87 28.59
C ALA A 27 -23.92 -7.03 29.57
N GLU A 28 -24.10 -6.71 30.84
CA GLU A 28 -23.08 -6.93 31.89
C GLU A 28 -22.76 -8.41 32.08
N GLU A 29 -23.78 -9.28 32.15
CA GLU A 29 -23.59 -10.73 32.21
C GLU A 29 -22.83 -11.26 31.00
N TYR A 30 -23.16 -10.78 29.80
CA TYR A 30 -22.47 -11.17 28.58
C TYR A 30 -21.00 -10.72 28.61
N LEU A 31 -20.70 -9.48 29.04
CA LEU A 31 -19.33 -9.01 29.20
C LEU A 31 -18.54 -9.85 30.22
N ALA A 32 -19.17 -10.27 31.30
CA ALA A 32 -18.55 -11.16 32.29
C ALA A 32 -18.19 -12.52 31.68
N VAL A 33 -19.07 -13.10 30.86
CA VAL A 33 -18.79 -14.34 30.12
C VAL A 33 -17.67 -14.14 29.09
N MET A 34 -17.61 -12.96 28.46
CA MET A 34 -16.59 -12.62 27.47
C MET A 34 -15.20 -12.37 28.07
N GLN A 35 -15.07 -12.20 29.39
CA GLN A 35 -13.81 -11.88 30.05
C GLN A 35 -12.68 -12.85 29.68
N ALA A 36 -12.95 -14.15 29.67
CA ALA A 36 -11.94 -15.14 29.30
C ALA A 36 -11.41 -14.98 27.86
N ASN A 37 -12.26 -14.48 26.94
CA ASN A 37 -11.81 -14.18 25.57
C ASN A 37 -10.98 -12.89 25.54
N PHE A 38 -11.37 -11.86 26.30
CA PHE A 38 -10.55 -10.63 26.42
C PHE A 38 -9.17 -10.93 26.98
N ASP A 39 -9.09 -11.79 28.00
CA ASP A 39 -7.81 -12.22 28.57
C ASP A 39 -6.96 -13.01 27.56
N ALA A 40 -7.60 -13.80 26.68
CA ALA A 40 -6.91 -14.48 25.59
C ALA A 40 -6.36 -13.50 24.53
N TYR A 41 -7.09 -12.42 24.23
CA TYR A 41 -6.59 -11.36 23.36
C TYR A 41 -5.43 -10.59 23.99
N ASP A 42 -5.52 -10.26 25.28
CA ASP A 42 -4.42 -9.61 26.01
C ASP A 42 -3.16 -10.49 26.04
N LEU A 43 -3.34 -11.82 26.16
CA LEU A 43 -2.23 -12.77 26.04
C LEU A 43 -1.59 -12.69 24.65
N ILE A 44 -2.37 -12.72 23.57
CA ILE A 44 -1.86 -12.60 22.19
C ILE A 44 -1.09 -11.29 22.02
N ASP A 45 -1.62 -10.17 22.53
CA ASP A 45 -0.98 -8.87 22.46
C ASP A 45 0.31 -8.76 23.28
N SER A 46 0.49 -9.63 24.28
CA SER A 46 1.72 -9.71 25.08
C SER A 46 2.83 -10.50 24.39
N LEU A 47 2.50 -11.27 23.35
CA LEU A 47 3.48 -12.01 22.57
C LEU A 47 4.29 -11.05 21.68
N PRO A 48 5.57 -11.36 21.42
CA PRO A 48 6.37 -10.55 20.51
C PRO A 48 5.85 -10.65 19.07
N ASP A 49 5.90 -9.53 18.35
CA ASP A 49 5.65 -9.51 16.91
C ASP A 49 6.89 -10.05 16.16
N ASP A 50 6.71 -11.13 15.40
CA ASP A 50 7.75 -11.67 14.51
C ASP A 50 7.86 -10.86 13.21
N ILE A 51 8.47 -9.67 13.30
CA ILE A 51 8.70 -8.80 12.15
C ILE A 51 9.97 -9.23 11.41
N PRO A 52 9.90 -9.48 10.08
CA PRO A 52 11.09 -9.82 9.29
C PRO A 52 12.20 -8.77 9.37
N GLU A 53 13.44 -9.23 9.39
CA GLU A 53 14.61 -8.34 9.41
C GLU A 53 14.71 -7.50 8.13
N VAL A 54 15.01 -6.23 8.35
CA VAL A 54 15.22 -5.23 7.32
C VAL A 54 16.72 -5.10 7.04
N ARG A 55 17.19 -5.73 5.95
CA ARG A 55 18.64 -5.98 5.72
C ARG A 55 19.40 -4.85 5.02
N TYR A 56 18.73 -4.04 4.21
CA TYR A 56 19.39 -3.08 3.32
C TYR A 56 19.22 -1.63 3.77
N PRO A 57 20.28 -0.79 3.71
CA PRO A 57 20.21 0.61 4.07
C PRO A 57 19.32 1.37 3.07
N ARG A 58 18.59 2.36 3.58
CA ARG A 58 17.62 3.17 2.84
C ARG A 58 17.79 4.65 3.17
N THR A 59 17.61 5.51 2.18
CA THR A 59 17.53 6.95 2.42
C THR A 59 16.16 7.32 3.00
N ALA A 60 16.07 8.46 3.68
CA ALA A 60 14.80 8.95 4.24
C ALA A 60 13.73 9.14 3.16
N GLY A 61 14.16 9.42 1.92
CA GLY A 61 13.28 9.71 0.81
C GLY A 61 12.46 11.00 0.99
N TYR A 62 11.59 11.28 0.03
CA TYR A 62 10.70 12.43 0.03
C TYR A 62 9.55 12.23 -0.98
N ARG A 63 8.48 13.03 -0.84
CA ARG A 63 7.37 13.07 -1.81
C ARG A 63 7.69 14.12 -2.89
N PRO A 64 7.95 13.72 -4.15
CA PRO A 64 8.28 14.67 -5.21
C PRO A 64 7.04 15.45 -5.67
N THR A 65 7.25 16.71 -6.10
CA THR A 65 6.19 17.64 -6.51
C THR A 65 6.61 18.45 -7.73
N GLY A 66 5.63 18.97 -8.49
CA GLY A 66 5.88 19.87 -9.61
C GLY A 66 6.69 19.21 -10.72
N GLU A 67 7.74 19.89 -11.18
CA GLU A 67 8.60 19.44 -12.28
C GLU A 67 9.34 18.12 -12.00
N GLU A 68 9.49 17.71 -10.74
CA GLU A 68 10.08 16.40 -10.40
C GLU A 68 9.11 15.22 -10.53
N ASN A 69 7.81 15.51 -10.70
CA ASN A 69 6.77 14.49 -10.84
C ASN A 69 5.69 14.91 -11.86
N PRO A 70 6.07 15.23 -13.11
CA PRO A 70 5.17 15.84 -14.09
C PRO A 70 4.00 14.93 -14.51
N LEU A 71 4.15 13.62 -14.28
CA LEU A 71 3.14 12.59 -14.58
C LEU A 71 2.30 12.18 -13.36
N ASN A 72 2.58 12.70 -12.16
CA ASN A 72 2.05 12.21 -10.87
C ASN A 72 2.31 10.70 -10.63
N ALA A 73 3.32 10.15 -11.28
CA ALA A 73 3.60 8.71 -11.29
C ALA A 73 4.39 8.24 -10.06
N TRP A 74 5.12 9.15 -9.40
CA TRP A 74 5.78 8.90 -8.13
C TRP A 74 4.86 9.25 -6.96
N TYR A 75 4.73 8.35 -5.99
CA TYR A 75 4.17 8.68 -4.67
C TYR A 75 5.28 9.13 -3.72
N TYR A 76 6.38 8.38 -3.65
CA TYR A 76 7.50 8.65 -2.75
C TYR A 76 8.80 8.19 -3.39
N LYS A 77 9.82 9.04 -3.43
CA LYS A 77 11.15 8.69 -3.93
C LYS A 77 12.06 8.38 -2.76
N THR A 78 12.81 7.30 -2.84
CA THR A 78 13.82 6.89 -1.85
C THR A 78 14.86 6.05 -2.58
N GLU A 79 16.05 5.88 -2.03
CA GLU A 79 17.06 5.01 -2.61
C GLU A 79 17.36 3.88 -1.62
N VAL A 80 17.11 2.64 -2.04
CA VAL A 80 17.46 1.43 -1.29
C VAL A 80 18.37 0.59 -2.17
N LYS A 81 19.65 0.51 -1.80
CA LYS A 81 20.63 -0.27 -2.54
C LYS A 81 20.63 -1.71 -2.04
N GLY A 82 20.40 -2.65 -2.95
CA GLY A 82 20.50 -4.07 -2.70
C GLY A 82 21.94 -4.57 -2.56
N ALA A 83 22.12 -5.88 -2.73
CA ALA A 83 23.43 -6.52 -2.75
C ALA A 83 24.36 -5.93 -3.82
N ALA A 84 25.67 -5.91 -3.56
CA ALA A 84 26.66 -5.37 -4.50
C ALA A 84 26.74 -6.13 -5.84
N THR A 85 26.26 -7.36 -5.87
CA THR A 85 26.28 -8.25 -7.04
C THR A 85 24.97 -9.02 -7.14
N GLY A 86 24.57 -9.36 -8.37
CA GLY A 86 23.40 -10.21 -8.63
C GLY A 86 22.84 -9.99 -10.03
N ALA A 87 21.80 -10.72 -10.39
CA ALA A 87 21.19 -10.65 -11.72
C ALA A 87 20.59 -9.29 -12.08
N LEU A 88 20.28 -8.47 -11.07
CA LEU A 88 19.71 -7.13 -11.22
C LEU A 88 20.68 -6.03 -10.80
N ALA A 89 21.97 -6.35 -10.61
CA ALA A 89 22.99 -5.37 -10.27
C ALA A 89 23.01 -4.23 -11.32
N GLY A 90 22.89 -3.00 -10.84
CA GLY A 90 22.84 -1.79 -11.69
C GLY A 90 21.47 -1.50 -12.31
N ARG A 91 20.42 -2.28 -12.00
CA ARG A 91 19.05 -2.00 -12.42
C ARG A 91 18.28 -1.22 -11.37
N THR A 92 17.49 -0.26 -11.83
CA THR A 92 16.62 0.58 -11.01
C THR A 92 15.18 0.09 -11.07
N ILE A 93 14.50 0.06 -9.93
CA ILE A 93 13.14 -0.48 -9.82
C ILE A 93 12.23 0.46 -9.02
N ALA A 94 11.03 0.70 -9.53
CA ALA A 94 9.93 1.27 -8.74
C ALA A 94 9.00 0.17 -8.22
N LEU A 95 8.58 0.28 -6.96
CA LEU A 95 7.56 -0.61 -6.39
C LEU A 95 6.19 0.05 -6.51
N LYS A 96 5.17 -0.65 -6.99
CA LYS A 96 3.78 -0.18 -6.88
C LYS A 96 3.47 0.17 -5.42
N ASP A 97 2.74 1.26 -5.20
CA ASP A 97 2.57 1.81 -3.86
C ASP A 97 1.92 0.83 -2.87
N ASN A 98 1.09 -0.09 -3.36
CA ASN A 98 0.49 -1.17 -2.56
C ASN A 98 1.47 -2.28 -2.12
N VAL A 99 2.76 -2.20 -2.48
CA VAL A 99 3.81 -3.11 -2.06
C VAL A 99 4.60 -2.48 -0.91
N SER A 100 4.68 -3.18 0.23
CA SER A 100 5.40 -2.72 1.41
C SER A 100 6.91 -2.64 1.19
N LEU A 101 7.49 -1.53 1.64
CA LEU A 101 8.93 -1.28 1.71
C LEU A 101 9.17 -0.60 3.06
N ALA A 102 9.85 -1.28 3.97
CA ALA A 102 9.95 -0.87 5.37
C ALA A 102 10.48 0.56 5.53
N GLY A 103 9.84 1.34 6.39
CA GLY A 103 10.24 2.74 6.65
C GLY A 103 9.94 3.72 5.51
N VAL A 104 9.31 3.28 4.41
CA VAL A 104 8.94 4.13 3.27
C VAL A 104 7.43 4.28 3.25
N PRO A 105 6.89 5.51 3.30
CA PRO A 105 5.44 5.74 3.30
C PRO A 105 4.74 5.02 2.15
N MET A 106 3.49 4.64 2.38
CA MET A 106 2.58 4.14 1.35
C MET A 106 1.13 4.48 1.67
N MET A 107 0.29 4.66 0.64
CA MET A 107 -1.13 4.94 0.81
C MET A 107 -2.04 4.15 -0.14
N ASN A 108 -1.48 3.29 -1.02
CA ASN A 108 -2.25 2.48 -1.97
C ASN A 108 -3.23 3.32 -2.82
N GLY A 109 -2.77 4.51 -3.22
CA GLY A 109 -3.57 5.47 -3.99
C GLY A 109 -4.79 6.05 -3.28
N ALA A 110 -4.93 5.81 -1.97
CA ALA A 110 -6.11 6.14 -1.18
C ALA A 110 -5.73 7.06 -0.02
N SER A 111 -6.30 8.26 0.05
CA SER A 111 -6.07 9.22 1.14
C SER A 111 -6.45 8.66 2.52
N THR A 112 -7.35 7.68 2.58
CA THR A 112 -7.70 6.95 3.82
C THR A 112 -6.54 6.15 4.43
N LEU A 113 -5.52 5.82 3.65
CA LEU A 113 -4.31 5.12 4.11
C LEU A 113 -3.09 6.04 4.14
N GLU A 114 -3.26 7.35 3.91
CA GLU A 114 -2.15 8.29 4.00
C GLU A 114 -1.54 8.31 5.41
N GLY A 115 -0.22 8.33 5.48
CA GLY A 115 0.54 8.29 6.74
C GLY A 115 0.93 6.89 7.20
N PHE A 116 0.47 5.83 6.54
CA PHE A 116 0.93 4.48 6.85
C PHE A 116 2.38 4.27 6.40
N VAL A 117 3.20 3.74 7.32
CA VAL A 117 4.59 3.37 7.06
C VAL A 117 4.78 1.90 7.49
N PRO A 118 5.04 0.97 6.56
CA PRO A 118 5.20 -0.44 6.88
C PRO A 118 6.50 -0.68 7.67
N SER A 119 6.49 -1.68 8.54
CA SER A 119 7.65 -2.11 9.34
C SER A 119 8.50 -3.20 8.65
N TYR A 120 8.02 -3.80 7.56
CA TYR A 120 8.71 -4.87 6.84
C TYR A 120 8.74 -4.64 5.32
N ASP A 121 9.73 -5.24 4.68
CA ASP A 121 9.83 -5.32 3.22
C ASP A 121 8.96 -6.48 2.71
N ALA A 122 8.16 -6.24 1.67
CA ALA A 122 7.44 -7.32 0.99
C ALA A 122 8.46 -8.34 0.42
N THR A 123 8.12 -9.63 0.40
CA THR A 123 9.03 -10.69 -0.09
C THR A 123 9.61 -10.40 -1.47
N VAL A 124 8.82 -9.78 -2.37
CA VAL A 124 9.32 -9.36 -3.69
C VAL A 124 10.38 -8.26 -3.59
N ALA A 125 10.19 -7.25 -2.74
CA ALA A 125 11.18 -6.19 -2.52
C ALA A 125 12.50 -6.79 -1.98
N THR A 126 12.40 -7.67 -0.99
CA THR A 126 13.52 -8.41 -0.44
C THR A 126 14.29 -9.18 -1.51
N ARG A 127 13.59 -9.93 -2.38
CA ARG A 127 14.22 -10.69 -3.47
C ARG A 127 14.88 -9.81 -4.53
N LEU A 128 14.30 -8.66 -4.83
CA LEU A 128 14.89 -7.70 -5.77
C LEU A 128 16.20 -7.12 -5.21
N LEU A 129 16.20 -6.73 -3.94
CA LEU A 129 17.39 -6.23 -3.25
C LEU A 129 18.47 -7.33 -3.11
N ASP A 130 18.08 -8.55 -2.78
CA ASP A 130 18.98 -9.72 -2.76
C ASP A 130 19.63 -9.98 -4.13
N ALA A 131 18.89 -9.75 -5.21
CA ALA A 131 19.38 -9.86 -6.58
C ALA A 131 20.20 -8.64 -7.05
N GLY A 132 20.43 -7.65 -6.18
CA GLY A 132 21.27 -6.48 -6.43
C GLY A 132 20.58 -5.29 -7.09
N ALA A 133 19.24 -5.27 -7.15
CA ALA A 133 18.51 -4.13 -7.65
C ALA A 133 18.61 -2.91 -6.72
N THR A 134 18.48 -1.72 -7.28
CA THR A 134 18.27 -0.48 -6.53
C THR A 134 16.81 -0.07 -6.63
N ILE A 135 16.12 0.04 -5.49
CA ILE A 135 14.73 0.51 -5.45
C ILE A 135 14.74 2.03 -5.32
N LEU A 136 14.07 2.72 -6.26
CA LEU A 136 14.00 4.19 -6.34
C LEU A 136 12.73 4.79 -5.71
N GLY A 137 11.83 3.93 -5.23
CA GLY A 137 10.70 4.34 -4.42
C GLY A 137 9.38 3.70 -4.83
N LYS A 138 8.30 4.42 -4.56
CA LYS A 138 6.92 3.98 -4.64
C LYS A 138 6.22 4.65 -5.82
N ALA A 139 5.69 3.85 -6.73
CA ALA A 139 4.92 4.29 -7.88
C ALA A 139 3.43 4.35 -7.54
N THR A 140 2.78 5.46 -7.89
CA THR A 140 1.34 5.68 -7.67
C THR A 140 0.51 4.53 -8.23
N CYS A 141 -0.57 4.17 -7.53
CA CYS A 141 -1.57 3.24 -8.01
C CYS A 141 -2.99 3.79 -7.80
N GLU A 142 -3.97 3.17 -8.43
CA GLU A 142 -5.38 3.57 -8.29
C GLU A 142 -5.90 3.35 -6.86
N HIS A 143 -6.98 4.05 -6.50
CA HIS A 143 -7.60 3.99 -5.18
C HIS A 143 -7.96 2.54 -4.80
N PHE A 144 -7.30 2.00 -3.77
CA PHE A 144 -7.38 0.59 -3.37
C PHE A 144 -7.09 -0.43 -4.50
N CYS A 145 -6.42 0.01 -5.56
CA CYS A 145 -6.20 -0.73 -6.80
C CYS A 145 -7.49 -1.16 -7.54
N LEU A 146 -8.60 -0.43 -7.37
CA LEU A 146 -9.94 -0.79 -7.91
C LEU A 146 -10.33 -0.03 -9.20
N SER A 147 -9.36 0.30 -10.06
CA SER A 147 -9.62 0.92 -11.36
C SER A 147 -8.64 0.41 -12.41
N GLY A 148 -9.13 0.28 -13.66
CA GLY A 148 -8.32 -0.01 -14.85
C GLY A 148 -7.83 1.24 -15.59
N GLY A 149 -8.28 2.43 -15.18
CA GLY A 149 -7.77 3.72 -15.66
C GLY A 149 -6.68 4.28 -14.76
N SER A 150 -6.38 5.57 -14.89
CA SER A 150 -5.37 6.25 -14.08
C SER A 150 -5.88 7.55 -13.44
N HIS A 151 -7.13 7.56 -12.98
CA HIS A 151 -7.86 8.77 -12.57
C HIS A 151 -8.43 8.73 -11.15
N THR A 152 -8.30 7.60 -10.45
CA THR A 152 -8.85 7.43 -9.11
C THR A 152 -7.80 7.63 -8.01
N SER A 153 -6.51 7.63 -8.37
CA SER A 153 -5.42 7.84 -7.43
C SER A 153 -5.49 9.20 -6.76
N ASP A 154 -5.26 9.22 -5.45
CA ASP A 154 -5.06 10.43 -4.67
C ASP A 154 -3.58 10.88 -4.74
N PRO A 155 -3.26 12.18 -4.77
CA PRO A 155 -4.15 13.34 -4.85
C PRO A 155 -4.52 13.72 -6.30
N ALA A 156 -3.93 13.05 -7.29
CA ALA A 156 -4.04 13.44 -8.69
C ALA A 156 -3.98 12.21 -9.62
N PRO A 157 -4.59 12.31 -10.81
CA PRO A 157 -4.50 11.29 -11.84
C PRO A 157 -3.06 11.14 -12.35
N VAL A 158 -2.69 9.91 -12.75
CA VAL A 158 -1.40 9.63 -13.40
C VAL A 158 -1.53 9.81 -14.91
N HIS A 159 -0.67 10.65 -15.49
CA HIS A 159 -0.71 10.97 -16.92
C HIS A 159 0.09 9.99 -17.77
N ASN A 160 -0.37 9.77 -19.01
CA ASN A 160 0.34 8.98 -20.00
C ASN A 160 1.62 9.71 -20.48
N PRO A 161 2.81 9.09 -20.42
CA PRO A 161 4.06 9.72 -20.83
C PRO A 161 4.11 10.03 -22.33
N HIS A 162 3.37 9.31 -23.18
CA HIS A 162 3.31 9.58 -24.61
C HIS A 162 2.29 10.67 -24.97
N ARG A 163 1.37 11.00 -24.05
CA ARG A 163 0.36 12.04 -24.24
C ARG A 163 -0.18 12.54 -22.90
N HIS A 164 0.39 13.63 -22.39
CA HIS A 164 -0.07 14.26 -21.15
C HIS A 164 -1.58 14.58 -21.21
N GLY A 165 -2.26 14.43 -20.07
CA GLY A 165 -3.73 14.53 -19.99
C GLY A 165 -4.51 13.26 -20.33
N TYR A 166 -3.86 12.19 -20.81
CA TYR A 166 -4.51 10.90 -21.12
C TYR A 166 -4.22 9.84 -20.07
N SER A 167 -5.08 8.80 -20.04
CA SER A 167 -4.92 7.65 -19.16
C SER A 167 -3.61 6.90 -19.41
N SER A 168 -2.89 6.58 -18.34
CA SER A 168 -1.73 5.66 -18.34
C SER A 168 -2.14 4.19 -18.11
N GLY A 169 -3.45 3.92 -17.93
CA GLY A 169 -3.97 2.61 -17.55
C GLY A 169 -3.77 2.31 -16.07
N GLY A 170 -4.40 1.25 -15.55
CA GLY A 170 -4.35 0.92 -14.12
C GLY A 170 -4.68 -0.53 -13.79
N SER A 171 -4.55 -0.94 -12.53
CA SER A 171 -4.29 -0.08 -11.37
C SER A 171 -2.83 0.25 -11.12
N SER A 172 -1.91 -0.25 -11.95
CA SER A 172 -0.47 -0.01 -11.83
C SER A 172 -0.03 1.19 -12.68
N SER A 173 -0.79 2.27 -12.58
CA SER A 173 -0.68 3.47 -13.42
C SER A 173 0.70 4.13 -13.34
N GLY A 174 1.17 4.42 -12.13
CA GLY A 174 2.50 4.97 -11.90
C GLY A 174 3.61 4.04 -12.39
N SER A 175 3.51 2.74 -12.10
CA SER A 175 4.53 1.76 -12.52
C SER A 175 4.71 1.75 -14.05
N ALA A 176 3.62 1.74 -14.81
CA ALA A 176 3.67 1.76 -16.27
C ALA A 176 4.21 3.10 -16.79
N ALA A 177 3.75 4.22 -16.23
CA ALA A 177 4.18 5.56 -16.62
C ALA A 177 5.69 5.78 -16.38
N LEU A 178 6.23 5.35 -15.24
CA LEU A 178 7.64 5.51 -14.89
C LEU A 178 8.56 4.72 -15.82
N VAL A 179 8.22 3.46 -16.11
CA VAL A 179 9.00 2.62 -17.04
C VAL A 179 8.93 3.21 -18.45
N ALA A 180 7.74 3.62 -18.93
CA ALA A 180 7.59 4.19 -20.26
C ALA A 180 8.24 5.58 -20.41
N ALA A 181 8.37 6.35 -19.33
CA ALA A 181 9.11 7.61 -19.29
C ALA A 181 10.64 7.42 -19.18
N GLY A 182 11.12 6.21 -18.92
CA GLY A 182 12.55 5.93 -18.71
C GLY A 182 13.09 6.40 -17.35
N GLU A 183 12.21 6.64 -16.37
CA GLU A 183 12.59 7.03 -15.00
C GLU A 183 13.19 5.86 -14.20
N VAL A 184 12.82 4.63 -14.56
CA VAL A 184 13.33 3.37 -13.98
C VAL A 184 13.47 2.30 -15.05
N ASP A 185 14.39 1.34 -14.86
CA ASP A 185 14.55 0.19 -15.76
C ASP A 185 13.34 -0.75 -15.70
N MET A 186 12.80 -0.98 -14.50
CA MET A 186 11.71 -1.93 -14.26
C MET A 186 10.76 -1.42 -13.17
N ALA A 187 9.57 -1.99 -13.09
CA ALA A 187 8.66 -1.74 -11.98
C ALA A 187 7.90 -3.01 -11.57
N ILE A 188 7.58 -3.12 -10.28
CA ILE A 188 6.61 -4.09 -9.80
C ILE A 188 5.20 -3.55 -10.04
N ALA A 189 4.33 -4.42 -10.53
CA ALA A 189 2.91 -4.18 -10.77
C ALA A 189 2.08 -5.30 -10.13
N ALA A 190 0.79 -5.05 -9.93
CA ALA A 190 -0.14 -6.05 -9.42
C ALA A 190 -1.39 -6.11 -10.30
N ILE A 191 -1.84 -7.33 -10.59
CA ILE A 191 -3.08 -7.64 -11.30
C ILE A 191 -4.09 -8.25 -10.35
N ARG A 192 -5.32 -7.73 -10.36
CA ARG A 192 -6.52 -8.41 -9.84
C ARG A 192 -7.38 -8.74 -11.06
N ALA A 193 -8.26 -9.74 -10.99
CA ALA A 193 -8.96 -10.41 -12.10
C ALA A 193 -9.77 -9.55 -13.13
N VAL A 194 -9.61 -8.23 -13.15
CA VAL A 194 -9.96 -7.31 -14.25
C VAL A 194 -8.68 -6.91 -14.98
N PRO A 195 -8.62 -6.94 -16.32
CA PRO A 195 -7.37 -6.89 -17.09
C PRO A 195 -6.62 -5.57 -16.88
N SER A 196 -5.74 -5.54 -15.88
CA SER A 196 -5.01 -4.35 -15.42
C SER A 196 -3.56 -4.29 -15.92
N VAL A 197 -3.13 -5.32 -16.64
CA VAL A 197 -1.78 -5.41 -17.26
C VAL A 197 -1.88 -5.62 -18.78
N SER A 198 -3.08 -5.85 -19.32
CA SER A 198 -3.27 -6.22 -20.74
C SER A 198 -3.87 -5.11 -21.60
N LEU A 199 -4.17 -3.94 -21.04
CA LEU A 199 -4.53 -2.80 -21.88
C LEU A 199 -3.22 -2.11 -22.30
N PRO A 200 -2.81 -2.19 -23.59
CA PRO A 200 -1.84 -1.23 -24.10
C PRO A 200 -2.36 0.19 -23.82
N PRO A 201 -1.54 1.25 -23.89
CA PRO A 201 -2.01 2.62 -23.85
C PRO A 201 -2.93 2.88 -25.06
N SER A 202 -4.17 2.40 -24.98
CA SER A 202 -5.24 2.69 -25.92
C SER A 202 -5.88 3.97 -25.42
N VAL A 203 -5.97 4.91 -26.36
CA VAL A 203 -6.50 6.25 -26.16
C VAL A 203 -7.99 6.11 -25.84
N VAL A 204 -8.34 5.94 -24.58
CA VAL A 204 -9.71 6.09 -24.10
C VAL A 204 -9.82 7.53 -23.59
N PRO A 205 -10.64 8.39 -24.23
CA PRO A 205 -10.89 9.73 -23.74
C PRO A 205 -11.55 9.64 -22.35
N THR A 206 -11.06 10.41 -21.39
CA THR A 206 -11.83 10.72 -20.19
C THR A 206 -12.97 11.65 -20.61
N ALA A 207 -14.21 11.21 -20.41
CA ALA A 207 -15.40 12.04 -20.56
C ALA A 207 -15.51 13.05 -19.42
#